data_AF-A0A7C2ULB6-F1
#
_entry.id   AF-A0A7C2ULB6-F1
#
_cell.length_a   1.000
_cell.length_b   1.000
_cell.length_c   1.000
_cell.angle_alpha   90.00
_cell.angle_beta   90.00
_cell.angle_gamma   90.00
#
_symmetry.space_group_name_H-M   'P 1'
#
loop_
_entity.id
_entity.type
_entity.pdbx_description
1 polymer ?
#
loop_
_entity_poly.entity_id
_entity_poly.type
_entity_poly.pdbx_seq_one_letter_code
_entity_poly.pdbx_strand_id
1 'polypeptide(L)' 'MRTNIVLDDRLVREAMKLAGVKTKREAVDIALRKFVQSGKQKKLLDLFGDGGIRKGYDYKQERSAS' A
#
# COMPACT_ATOMS: atom_id res chain seq x y z
N MET A 1 -21.39 -6.53 4.61
CA MET A 1 -21.50 -8.00 4.53
C MET A 1 -21.14 -8.59 5.88
N ARG A 2 -21.92 -9.54 6.41
CA ARG A 2 -21.59 -10.25 7.66
C ARG A 2 -20.97 -11.59 7.27
N THR A 3 -19.73 -11.81 7.66
CA THR A 3 -18.97 -13.03 7.35
C THR A 3 -18.45 -13.61 8.65
N ASN A 4 -18.49 -14.93 8.79
CA ASN A 4 -17.94 -15.62 9.94
C ASN A 4 -16.55 -16.14 9.56
N ILE A 5 -15.51 -15.63 10.23
CA ILE A 5 -14.12 -16.02 10.02
C ILE A 5 -13.46 -16.23 11.38
N VAL A 6 -12.60 -17.24 11.47
CA VAL A 6 -11.82 -17.50 12.67
C VAL A 6 -10.57 -16.61 12.64
N LEU A 7 -10.36 -15.82 13.68
CA LEU A 7 -9.22 -14.93 13.82
C LEU A 7 -8.50 -15.23 15.13
N ASP A 8 -7.18 -15.05 15.14
CA ASP A 8 -6.40 -15.11 16.38
C ASP A 8 -6.71 -13.86 17.23
N ASP A 9 -7.32 -14.09 18.39
CA ASP A 9 -7.71 -13.05 19.34
C ASP A 9 -6.53 -12.29 19.95
N ARG A 10 -5.32 -12.87 19.97
CA ARG A 10 -4.10 -12.17 20.41
C ARG A 10 -3.69 -11.16 19.34
N LEU A 11 -3.61 -11.61 18.09
CA LEU A 11 -3.26 -10.77 16.94
C LEU A 11 -4.26 -9.61 16.76
N VAL A 12 -5.56 -9.89 16.87
CA VAL A 12 -6.59 -8.84 16.76
C VAL A 12 -6.47 -7.82 17.89
N ARG A 13 -6.19 -8.25 19.12
CA ARG A 13 -5.98 -7.32 20.24
C ARG A 13 -4.75 -6.45 20.06
N GLU A 14 -3.67 -7.00 19.53
CA GLU A 14 -2.47 -6.24 19.20
C GLU A 14 -2.75 -5.22 18.09
N ALA A 15 -3.40 -5.64 17.01
CA ALA A 15 -3.82 -4.75 15.93
C ALA A 15 -4.74 -3.64 16.43
N MET A 16 -5.66 -3.93 17.36
CA MET A 16 -6.53 -2.94 18.00
C MET A 16 -5.73 -1.90 18.79
N LYS A 17 -4.74 -2.34 19.58
CA LYS A 17 -3.84 -1.44 20.34
C LYS A 17 -3.04 -0.53 19.40
N LEU A 18 -2.44 -1.11 18.36
CA LEU A 18 -1.65 -0.36 17.37
C LEU A 18 -2.49 0.60 16.54
N ALA A 19 -3.75 0.25 16.26
CA ALA A 19 -4.67 1.09 15.50
C ALA A 19 -5.45 2.09 16.39
N GLY A 20 -5.40 1.96 17.72
CA GLY A 20 -6.13 2.81 18.65
C GLY A 20 -7.66 2.64 18.59
N VAL A 21 -8.16 1.47 18.21
CA VAL A 21 -9.59 1.22 17.98
C VAL A 21 -10.23 0.34 19.04
N LYS A 22 -11.55 0.48 19.21
CA LYS A 22 -12.31 -0.21 20.26
C LYS A 22 -12.95 -1.51 19.78
N THR A 23 -13.07 -1.71 18.46
CA THR A 23 -13.76 -2.88 17.90
C THR A 23 -12.85 -3.73 17.02
N LYS A 24 -13.06 -5.07 17.07
CA LYS A 24 -12.39 -6.03 16.18
C LYS A 24 -12.66 -5.70 14.70
N ARG A 25 -13.88 -5.25 14.39
CA ARG A 25 -14.29 -4.88 13.03
C ARG A 25 -13.47 -3.72 12.46
N GLU A 26 -13.25 -2.67 13.25
CA GLU A 26 -12.42 -1.54 12.83
C GLU A 26 -10.96 -1.94 12.63
N ALA A 27 -10.42 -2.76 13.53
CA ALA A 27 -9.06 -3.25 13.40
C ALA A 27 -8.85 -4.04 12.09
N VAL A 28 -9.80 -4.90 11.75
CA VAL A 28 -9.79 -5.67 10.50
C VAL A 28 -9.93 -4.76 9.28
N ASP A 29 -10.85 -3.79 9.29
CA ASP A 29 -11.02 -2.84 8.17
C ASP A 29 -9.74 -2.02 7.93
N ILE A 30 -9.13 -1.50 8.99
CA ILE A 30 -7.87 -0.74 8.90
C ILE A 30 -6.74 -1.62 8.38
N ALA A 31 -6.60 -2.84 8.88
CA ALA A 31 -5.57 -3.78 8.43
C ALA A 31 -5.71 -4.10 6.93
N LEU A 32 -6.93 -4.35 6.45
CA LEU A 32 -7.20 -4.61 5.04
C LEU A 32 -6.90 -3.39 4.16
N ARG A 33 -7.28 -2.19 4.59
CA ARG A 33 -6.95 -0.95 3.87
C ARG A 33 -5.44 -0.75 3.76
N LYS A 34 -4.70 -0.92 4.86
CA LYS A 34 -3.23 -0.82 4.87
C LYS A 34 -2.59 -1.87 3.98
N PHE A 35 -3.10 -3.11 3.98
CA PHE A 35 -2.62 -4.17 3.11
C PHE A 35 -2.81 -3.81 1.63
N VAL A 36 -4.00 -3.35 1.23
CA VAL A 36 -4.25 -2.93 -0.16
C VAL A 36 -3.38 -1.72 -0.54
N GLN A 37 -3.23 -0.73 0.34
CA GLN A 37 -2.39 0.44 0.08
C GLN A 37 -0.92 0.05 -0.10
N SER A 38 -0.38 -0.80 0.76
CA SER A 38 0.99 -1.29 0.64
C SER A 38 1.21 -2.14 -0.62
N GLY A 39 0.22 -2.95 -1.02
CA GLY A 39 0.26 -3.68 -2.29
C GLY A 39 0.27 -2.76 -3.52
N LYS A 40 -0.51 -1.67 -3.49
CA LYS A 40 -0.52 -0.66 -4.56
C LYS A 40 0.80 0.12 -4.63
N GLN A 41 1.40 0.45 -3.49
CA GLN A 41 2.72 1.09 -3.43
C GLN A 41 3.83 0.16 -3.96
N LYS A 42 3.81 -1.13 -3.61
CA LYS A 42 4.75 -2.11 -4.18
C LYS A 42 4.63 -2.18 -5.69
N LYS A 43 3.40 -2.25 -6.22
CA LYS A 43 3.17 -2.23 -7.67
C LYS A 43 3.68 -0.95 -8.35
N LEU A 44 3.65 0.19 -7.65
CA LEU A 44 4.24 1.43 -8.14
C LEU A 44 5.77 1.38 -8.11
N LEU A 45 6.38 0.82 -7.06
CA LEU A 45 7.82 0.59 -6.97
C LEU A 45 8.32 -0.40 -8.04
N ASP A 46 7.53 -1.42 -8.37
CA ASP A 46 7.82 -2.34 -9.47
C ASP A 46 7.81 -1.62 -10.82
N LEU A 47 6.92 -0.63 -11.02
CA LEU A 47 6.92 0.24 -12.21
C LEU A 47 8.13 1.19 -12.25
N PHE A 48 8.65 1.63 -11.10
CA PHE A 48 9.91 2.41 -11.05
C PHE A 48 11.15 1.57 -11.40
N GLY A 49 11.08 0.24 -11.24
CA GLY A 49 12.13 -0.70 -11.66
C GLY A 49 12.13 -1.04 -13.15
N ASP A 50 11.03 -0.83 -13.87
CA ASP A 50 10.86 -1.18 -15.29
C ASP A 50 11.36 -0.07 -16.26
N GLY A 51 12.30 0.77 -15.81
CA GLY A 51 13.01 1.68 -16.68
C GLY A 51 12.11 2.73 -17.35
N GLY A 52 11.39 3.53 -16.55
CA GLY A 52 10.61 4.69 -16.99
C GLY A 52 11.41 5.81 -17.71
N ILE A 53 12.65 5.54 -18.11
CA ILE A 53 13.41 6.37 -19.03
C ILE A 53 13.65 5.51 -20.27
N ARG A 54 12.93 5.84 -21.37
CA ARG A 54 13.24 5.28 -22.70
C ARG A 54 14.75 5.36 -22.92
N LYS A 55 15.39 4.26 -23.31
CA LYS A 55 16.80 4.27 -23.78
C LYS A 55 16.88 5.29 -24.93
N GLY A 56 17.41 6.49 -24.65
CA GLY A 56 17.46 7.62 -25.58
C GLY A 56 16.84 8.94 -25.09
N TYR A 57 16.32 9.02 -23.87
CA TYR A 57 15.82 10.28 -23.30
C TYR A 57 17.00 11.23 -22.95
N ASP A 58 17.33 12.13 -23.87
CA ASP A 58 18.30 13.21 -23.66
C ASP A 58 17.58 14.50 -23.26
N TYR A 59 17.43 14.71 -21.96
CA TYR A 59 16.81 15.91 -21.38
C TYR A 59 17.57 17.21 -21.72
N LYS A 60 18.77 17.15 -22.30
CA LYS A 60 19.55 18.34 -22.69
C LYS A 60 19.12 18.91 -24.03
N GLN A 61 18.52 18.12 -24.93
CA GLN A 61 18.10 18.63 -26.24
C GLN A 61 16.86 19.53 -26.18
N GLU A 62 15.93 19.28 -25.25
CA GLU A 62 14.72 20.10 -25.08
C GLU A 62 14.98 21.42 -24.35
N ARG A 63 16.08 21.53 -23.59
CA ARG A 63 16.43 22.77 -22.86
C ARG A 63 17.19 23.79 -23.72
N SER A 64 17.73 23.39 -24.86
CA SER A 64 18.43 24.26 -25.81
C SER A 64 17.52 24.86 -26.89
N ALA A 65 16.21 24.57 -26.87
CA ALA A 65 15.22 25.09 -27.82
C ALA A 65 14.30 26.19 -27.23
N SER A 66 14.68 26.80 -26.10
CA SER A 66 14.03 27.99 -25.54
C SER A 66 14.96 29.21 -25.60
#